data_AF-G8TXW7-F1
#
_entry.id   AF-G8TXW7-F1
#
_cell.length_a   1.000
_cell.length_b   1.000
_cell.length_c   1.000
_cell.angle_alpha   90.00
_cell.angle_beta   90.00
_cell.angle_gamma   90.00
#
_symmetry.space_group_name_H-M   'P 1'
#
loop_
_entity.id
_entity.type
_entity.pdbx_description
1 polymer ?
#
loop_
_entity_poly.entity_id
_entity_poly.type
_entity_poly.pdbx_seq_one_letter_code
_entity_poly.pdbx_strand_id
1 'polypeptide(L)'
;MTRDFREVYNTGSQGKEVEILEASRRVVVRLPHHLVDALDQVASGEGRKRSELIRESVEFYLAEQRRQQIREELIKGYQEMGFLNVAFAEERWDLAGIPQE
;
A
#
# COMPACT_ATOMS: atom_id res chain seq x y z
N MET A 1 -30.90 13.52 -12.36
CA MET A 1 -29.97 14.54 -11.83
C MET A 1 -28.87 13.81 -11.08
N THR A 2 -27.92 13.30 -11.85
CA THR A 2 -26.78 12.52 -11.36
C THR A 2 -25.87 13.47 -10.62
N ARG A 3 -25.77 13.34 -9.28
CA ARG A 3 -24.74 14.05 -8.53
C ARG A 3 -23.39 13.57 -9.04
N ASP A 4 -22.58 14.53 -9.46
CA ASP A 4 -21.28 14.32 -10.06
C ASP A 4 -20.40 13.52 -9.09
N PHE A 5 -20.09 12.27 -9.45
CA PHE A 5 -19.28 11.33 -8.66
C PHE A 5 -17.84 11.84 -8.42
N ARG A 6 -17.49 12.97 -9.02
CA ARG A 6 -16.17 13.60 -8.99
C ARG A 6 -15.88 14.40 -7.71
N GLU A 7 -16.89 14.75 -6.91
CA GLU A 7 -16.69 15.58 -5.71
C GLU A 7 -16.22 14.82 -4.46
N VAL A 8 -16.43 13.50 -4.39
CA VAL A 8 -16.16 12.74 -3.15
C VAL A 8 -14.68 12.39 -2.96
N TYR A 9 -13.87 12.44 -4.02
CA TYR A 9 -12.43 12.12 -3.96
C TYR A 9 -11.50 13.34 -4.08
N ASN A 10 -12.01 14.55 -3.85
CA ASN A 10 -11.20 15.76 -3.92
C ASN A 10 -11.17 16.54 -2.60
N THR A 11 -10.69 15.90 -1.54
CA THR A 11 -10.16 16.58 -0.34
C THR A 11 -8.94 15.82 0.16
N GLY A 12 -7.83 15.98 -0.55
CA GLY A 12 -6.57 15.36 -0.16
C GLY A 12 -5.39 15.72 -1.04
N SER A 13 -5.37 16.91 -1.64
CA SER A 13 -4.16 17.41 -2.31
C SER A 13 -4.18 18.93 -2.42
N GLN A 14 -3.94 19.61 -1.30
CA GLN A 14 -3.27 20.91 -1.38
C GLN A 14 -1.78 20.60 -1.40
N GLY A 15 -1.22 20.71 -2.60
CA GLY A 15 0.19 20.49 -2.87
C GLY A 15 1.06 21.32 -1.94
N LYS A 16 1.71 20.62 -1.02
CA LYS A 16 3.10 20.95 -0.75
C LYS A 16 3.91 20.05 -1.67
N GLU A 17 4.25 20.63 -2.82
CA GLU A 17 5.45 20.29 -3.55
C GLU A 17 6.64 20.60 -2.61
N VAL A 18 6.84 19.74 -1.61
CA VAL A 18 8.07 19.74 -0.83
C VAL A 18 9.05 19.01 -1.72
N GLU A 19 9.91 19.79 -2.33
CA GLU A 19 11.28 19.38 -2.63
C GLU A 19 11.85 18.69 -1.37
N ILE A 20 11.60 17.38 -1.21
CA ILE A 20 12.36 16.58 -0.25
C ILE A 20 13.65 16.23 -0.99
N LEU A 21 14.54 17.22 -1.08
CA LEU A 21 15.96 16.94 -1.21
C LEU A 21 16.28 15.99 -0.04
N GLU A 22 16.66 14.75 -0.34
CA GLU A 22 16.85 13.65 0.61
C GLU A 22 17.63 14.09 1.86
N ALA A 23 16.92 14.53 2.88
CA ALA A 23 17.50 14.79 4.18
C ALA A 23 17.58 13.46 4.91
N SER A 24 18.70 12.75 4.75
CA SER A 24 18.96 11.56 5.56
C SER A 24 18.94 11.93 7.05
N ARG A 25 18.05 11.29 7.82
CA ARG A 25 17.98 11.48 9.28
C ARG A 25 18.71 10.33 9.97
N ARG A 26 19.67 10.66 10.83
CA ARG A 26 20.39 9.66 11.63
C ARG A 26 19.51 9.15 12.77
N VAL A 27 19.39 7.84 12.87
CA VAL A 27 18.72 7.15 13.98
C VAL A 27 19.72 6.21 14.65
N VAL A 28 19.78 6.20 15.98
CA VAL A 28 20.58 5.26 16.77
C VAL A 28 19.64 4.29 17.45
N VAL A 29 19.82 2.99 17.20
CA VAL A 29 19.01 1.91 17.78
C VAL A 29 19.89 0.99 18.63
N ARG A 30 19.30 0.38 19.65
CA ARG A 30 19.94 -0.71 20.40
C ARG A 30 19.35 -2.01 19.91
N LEU A 31 20.20 -2.93 19.48
CA LEU A 31 19.83 -4.26 19.03
C LEU A 31 20.53 -5.30 19.93
N PRO A 32 19.89 -6.45 20.19
CA PRO A 32 20.55 -7.59 20.82
C PRO A 32 21.84 -7.99 20.07
N HIS A 33 22.86 -8.42 20.81
CA HIS A 33 24.17 -8.80 20.24
C HIS A 33 24.04 -9.80 19.09
N HIS A 34 23.25 -10.86 19.27
CA HIS A 34 23.07 -11.89 18.25
C HIS A 34 22.52 -11.36 16.91
N LEU A 35 21.70 -10.29 16.92
CA LEU A 35 21.21 -9.69 15.68
C LEU A 35 22.27 -8.85 14.99
N VAL A 36 23.12 -8.17 15.77
CA VAL A 36 24.25 -7.41 15.22
C VAL A 36 25.26 -8.37 14.60
N ASP A 37 25.55 -9.49 15.27
CA ASP A 37 26.48 -10.51 14.78
C ASP A 37 25.98 -11.14 13.46
N ALA A 38 24.68 -11.48 13.39
CA ALA A 38 24.06 -11.98 12.17
C ALA A 38 24.11 -10.94 11.03
N LEU A 39 23.84 -9.67 11.34
CA LEU A 39 23.92 -8.58 10.37
C LEU A 39 25.35 -8.42 9.84
N ASP A 40 26.36 -8.58 10.70
CA ASP A 40 27.77 -8.49 10.35
C ASP A 40 28.22 -9.61 9.43
N GLN A 41 27.72 -10.83 9.68
CA GLN A 41 27.97 -11.97 8.82
C GLN A 41 27.38 -11.77 7.41
N VAL A 42 26.16 -11.26 7.30
CA VAL A 42 25.54 -10.95 6.00
C VAL A 42 26.25 -9.80 5.30
N ALA A 43 26.51 -8.70 6.03
CA ALA A 43 27.20 -7.53 5.51
C ALA A 43 28.59 -7.87 4.96
N SER A 44 29.36 -8.69 5.68
CA SER A 44 30.68 -9.13 5.25
C SER A 44 30.62 -10.11 4.06
N GLY A 45 29.65 -11.03 4.05
CA GLY A 45 29.43 -11.95 2.93
C GLY A 45 29.06 -11.25 1.62
N GLU A 46 28.29 -10.16 1.69
CA GLU A 46 27.85 -9.40 0.53
C GLU A 46 28.75 -8.19 0.19
N GLY A 47 29.73 -7.86 1.04
CA GLY A 47 30.59 -6.68 0.88
C GLY A 47 29.86 -5.34 1.08
N ARG A 48 28.80 -5.34 1.89
CA ARG A 48 27.87 -4.21 2.09
C ARG A 48 27.97 -3.62 3.48
N LYS A 49 27.46 -2.40 3.68
CA LYS A 49 27.43 -1.77 5.01
C LYS A 49 26.19 -2.19 5.79
N ARG A 50 26.34 -2.38 7.11
CA ARG A 50 25.20 -2.60 8.04
C ARG A 50 24.07 -1.59 7.84
N SER A 51 24.41 -0.32 7.60
CA SER A 51 23.44 0.76 7.40
C SER A 51 22.62 0.61 6.12
N GLU A 52 23.17 -0.02 5.07
CA GLU A 52 22.45 -0.27 3.81
C GLU A 52 21.46 -1.41 4.02
N LEU A 53 21.89 -2.51 4.63
CA LEU A 53 21.02 -3.64 4.98
C LEU A 53 19.86 -3.22 5.90
N ILE A 54 20.14 -2.42 6.93
CA ILE A 54 19.10 -1.92 7.84
C ILE A 54 18.11 -1.04 7.08
N ARG A 55 18.60 -0.15 6.20
CA ARG A 55 17.73 0.75 5.42
C ARG A 55 16.78 -0.04 4.52
N GLU A 56 17.32 -0.97 3.73
CA GLU A 56 16.51 -1.81 2.85
C GLU A 56 15.50 -2.66 3.62
N SER A 57 15.92 -3.22 4.75
CA SER A 57 15.01 -4.01 5.61
C SER A 57 13.85 -3.15 6.13
N VAL A 58 14.12 -1.90 6.51
CA VAL A 58 13.10 -0.95 6.97
C VAL A 58 12.17 -0.54 5.82
N GLU A 59 12.71 -0.21 4.66
CA GLU A 59 11.92 0.12 3.46
C GLU A 59 11.00 -1.04 3.07
N PHE A 60 11.54 -2.26 3.03
CA PHE A 60 10.79 -3.48 2.76
C PHE A 60 9.66 -3.68 3.78
N TYR A 61 9.97 -3.58 5.07
CA TYR A 61 8.98 -3.74 6.14
C TYR A 61 7.83 -2.73 6.01
N LEU A 62 8.14 -1.45 5.77
CA LEU A 62 7.12 -0.41 5.62
C LEU A 62 6.25 -0.61 4.37
N ALA A 63 6.86 -1.02 3.25
CA ALA A 63 6.13 -1.33 2.03
C ALA A 63 5.16 -2.51 2.23
N GLU A 64 5.61 -3.54 2.94
CA GLU A 64 4.80 -4.70 3.29
C GLU A 64 3.60 -4.33 4.16
N GLN A 65 3.83 -3.54 5.21
CA GLN A 65 2.75 -3.05 6.09
C GLN A 65 1.70 -2.26 5.32
N ARG A 66 2.12 -1.38 4.41
CA ARG A 66 1.20 -0.62 3.55
C ARG A 66 0.39 -1.53 2.64
N ARG A 67 1.02 -2.55 2.05
CA ARG A 67 0.33 -3.52 1.18
C ARG A 67 -0.76 -4.26 1.96
N GLN A 68 -0.46 -4.67 3.19
CA GLN A 68 -1.41 -5.35 4.05
C GLN A 68 -2.59 -4.45 4.44
N GLN A 69 -2.33 -3.19 4.78
CA GLN A 69 -3.38 -2.20 5.08
C GLN A 69 -4.34 -2.00 3.91
N ILE A 70 -3.81 -1.78 2.69
CA ILE A 70 -4.63 -1.63 1.48
C ILE A 70 -5.48 -2.87 1.26
N ARG A 71 -4.91 -4.07 1.45
CA ARG A 71 -5.66 -5.32 1.31
C ARG A 71 -6.82 -5.42 2.30
N GLU A 72 -6.61 -5.05 3.54
CA GLU A 72 -7.65 -5.06 4.58
C GLU A 72 -8.75 -4.04 4.29
N GLU A 73 -8.37 -2.83 3.87
CA GLU A 73 -9.33 -1.79 3.44
C GLU A 73 -10.16 -2.26 2.25
N LEU A 74 -9.54 -2.91 1.26
CA LEU A 74 -10.26 -3.47 0.11
C LEU A 74 -11.25 -4.54 0.55
N ILE A 75 -10.83 -5.50 1.38
CA ILE A 75 -11.72 -6.56 1.89
C ILE A 75 -12.93 -5.95 2.61
N LYS A 76 -12.67 -4.98 3.49
CA LYS A 76 -13.72 -4.28 4.23
C LYS A 76 -14.69 -3.55 3.28
N GLY A 77 -14.17 -2.78 2.33
CA GLY A 77 -14.99 -2.08 1.34
C GLY A 77 -15.84 -3.05 0.50
N TYR A 78 -15.29 -4.20 0.10
CA TYR A 78 -16.03 -5.24 -0.62
C TYR A 78 -17.14 -5.88 0.24
N GLN A 79 -16.91 -6.06 1.54
CA GLN A 79 -17.94 -6.58 2.45
C GLN A 79 -19.07 -5.55 2.67
N GLU A 80 -18.72 -4.29 2.87
CA GLU A 80 -19.68 -3.19 3.06
C GLU A 80 -20.51 -2.92 1.80
N MET A 81 -19.91 -3.05 0.62
CA MET A 81 -20.55 -2.84 -0.68
C MET A 81 -20.99 -4.14 -1.37
N GLY A 82 -20.88 -5.30 -0.72
CA GLY A 82 -21.18 -6.59 -1.33
C GLY A 82 -22.61 -6.66 -1.89
N PHE A 83 -23.56 -5.98 -1.25
CA PHE A 83 -24.94 -5.90 -1.73
C PHE A 83 -25.08 -5.13 -3.06
N LEU A 84 -24.24 -4.12 -3.33
CA LEU A 84 -24.24 -3.42 -4.62
C LEU A 84 -23.75 -4.35 -5.72
N ASN A 85 -22.67 -5.10 -5.47
CA ASN A 85 -22.13 -6.06 -6.44
C ASN A 85 -23.15 -7.18 -6.74
N VAL A 86 -23.88 -7.66 -5.73
CA VAL A 86 -24.98 -8.62 -5.92
C VAL A 86 -26.12 -7.97 -6.71
N ALA A 87 -26.56 -6.77 -6.36
CA ALA A 87 -27.63 -6.06 -7.07
C ALA A 87 -27.28 -5.79 -8.55
N PHE A 88 -26.03 -5.41 -8.87
CA PHE A 88 -25.55 -5.26 -10.25
C PHE A 88 -25.40 -6.60 -10.99
N ALA A 89 -25.03 -7.68 -10.30
CA ALA A 89 -24.90 -9.00 -10.90
C ALA A 89 -26.28 -9.67 -11.14
N GLU A 90 -27.25 -9.37 -10.29
CA GLU A 90 -28.65 -9.79 -10.42
C GLU A 90 -29.46 -8.87 -11.34
N GLU A 91 -28.92 -7.70 -11.70
CA GLU A 91 -29.46 -6.86 -12.77
C GLU A 91 -29.38 -7.65 -14.08
N ARG A 92 -30.51 -8.30 -14.43
CA ARG A 92 -30.65 -9.02 -15.69
C ARG A 92 -30.36 -8.04 -16.82
N TRP A 93 -29.52 -8.46 -17.75
CA TRP A 93 -29.26 -7.77 -19.02
C TRP A 93 -30.47 -7.82 -19.97
N ASP A 94 -31.68 -7.66 -19.45
CA ASP A 94 -32.94 -7.65 -20.21
C ASP A 94 -33.07 -6.39 -21.11
N LEU A 95 -31.99 -5.58 -21.21
CA LEU A 95 -31.92 -4.33 -21.97
C LEU A 95 -30.93 -4.32 -23.15
N ALA A 96 -30.27 -5.44 -23.45
CA ALA A 96 -29.64 -5.59 -24.76
C ALA A 96 -30.59 -6.46 -25.59
N GLY A 97 -31.38 -5.86 -26.49
CA GLY A 97 -32.31 -6.54 -27.39
C GLY A 97 -31.59 -7.45 -28.40
N ILE A 98 -30.88 -8.46 -27.91
CA ILE A 98 -30.22 -9.50 -28.67
C ILE A 98 -31.28 -10.60 -28.85
N PRO A 99 -31.73 -10.86 -30.09
CA PRO A 99 -32.67 -11.94 -30.35
C PRO A 99 -32.05 -13.26 -29.92
N GLN A 100 -32.79 -14.06 -29.16
CA GLN A 100 -32.45 -15.47 -28.92
C GLN A 100 -32.92 -16.24 -30.15
N GLU A 101 -31.98 -16.84 -30.90
CA GLU A 101 -32.26 -17.76 -32.01
C GLU A 101 -32.72 -19.14 -31.50
#